data_AF-A0A6L7S3I9-F1
#
_entry.id   AF-A0A6L7S3I9-F1
#
_cell.length_a   1.000
_cell.length_b   1.000
_cell.length_c   1.000
_cell.angle_alpha   90.00
_cell.angle_beta   90.00
_cell.angle_gamma   90.00
#
_symmetry.space_group_name_H-M   'P 1'
#
loop_
_entity.id
_entity.type
_entity.pdbx_description
1 polymer ?
#
loop_
_entity_poly.entity_id
_entity_poly.type
_entity_poly.pdbx_seq_one_letter_code
_entity_poly.pdbx_strand_id
1 'polypeptide(L)'
;MAGKAIIFDADRLDGSTERGRKALKLLGQEEFIVVLQRPDHEGLLLRHFAGHEHDDPPSGHSMNRLKALWPEYHKNMSAADLRQQLSLESVIRVAEVAAELRLLLKAIGLVRDET
;
A
#
# COMPACT_ATOMS: atom_id res chain seq x y z
N MET A 1 -6.02 18.34 11.66
CA MET A 1 -5.08 17.68 12.59
C MET A 1 -3.98 17.04 11.76
N ALA A 2 -2.71 17.13 12.18
CA ALA A 2 -1.64 16.37 11.53
C ALA A 2 -1.76 14.90 11.96
N GLY A 3 -2.21 14.03 11.06
CA GLY A 3 -2.29 12.59 11.32
C GLY A 3 -0.89 11.96 11.29
N LYS A 4 -0.63 11.00 12.17
CA LYS A 4 0.57 10.14 12.06
C LYS A 4 0.22 8.95 11.18
N ALA A 5 1.00 8.69 10.16
CA ALA A 5 0.80 7.53 9.28
C ALA A 5 2.08 6.72 9.15
N ILE A 6 1.93 5.40 9.08
CA ILE A 6 3.03 4.47 8.83
C ILE A 6 2.59 3.49 7.75
N ILE A 7 3.50 3.23 6.81
CA ILE A 7 3.36 2.20 5.79
C ILE A 7 4.29 1.05 6.16
N PHE A 8 3.74 -0.16 6.26
CA PHE A 8 4.48 -1.37 6.62
C PHE A 8 4.35 -2.44 5.55
N ASP A 9 5.45 -3.14 5.29
CA ASP A 9 5.37 -4.46 4.69
C ASP A 9 4.66 -5.40 5.68
N ALA A 10 3.68 -6.17 5.19
CA ALA A 10 2.83 -6.99 6.05
C ALA A 10 3.62 -8.10 6.76
N ASP A 11 4.69 -8.61 6.13
CA ASP A 11 5.57 -9.61 6.70
C ASP A 11 6.28 -9.13 7.99
N ARG A 12 6.53 -7.82 8.11
CA ARG A 12 7.16 -7.20 9.30
C ARG A 12 6.24 -7.14 10.51
N LEU A 13 4.94 -7.31 10.31
CA LEU A 13 3.94 -7.36 11.39
C LEU A 13 3.50 -8.78 11.74
N ASP A 14 4.27 -9.80 11.33
CA ASP A 14 4.00 -11.18 11.73
C ASP A 14 4.01 -11.35 13.26
N GLY A 15 2.81 -11.51 13.83
CA GLY A 15 2.56 -11.68 15.26
C GLY A 15 3.09 -13.00 15.83
N SER A 16 3.58 -13.92 15.01
CA SER A 16 4.33 -15.09 15.48
C SER A 16 5.71 -14.70 16.02
N THR A 17 6.30 -13.62 15.49
CA THR A 17 7.62 -13.13 15.88
C THR A 17 7.54 -12.19 17.08
N GLU A 18 8.59 -12.14 17.90
CA GLU A 18 8.69 -11.15 18.99
C GLU A 18 8.65 -9.71 18.45
N ARG A 19 9.34 -9.48 17.33
CA ARG A 19 9.40 -8.19 16.66
C ARG A 19 8.02 -7.72 16.21
N GLY A 20 7.24 -8.59 15.54
CA GLY A 20 5.89 -8.27 15.07
C GLY A 20 4.93 -8.01 16.23
N ARG A 21 4.97 -8.83 17.30
CA ARG A 21 4.18 -8.57 18.53
C ARG A 21 4.49 -7.22 19.16
N LYS A 22 5.76 -6.83 19.23
CA LYS A 22 6.17 -5.53 19.75
C LYS A 22 5.67 -4.39 18.87
N ALA A 23 5.76 -4.54 17.55
CA ALA A 23 5.26 -3.55 16.59
C ALA A 23 3.74 -3.36 16.73
N LEU A 24 2.98 -4.45 16.74
CA LEU A 24 1.52 -4.42 16.94
C LEU A 24 1.14 -3.75 18.26
N LYS A 25 1.87 -4.04 19.35
CA LYS A 25 1.65 -3.39 20.65
C LYS A 25 1.85 -1.86 20.55
N LEU A 26 2.93 -1.40 19.92
CA LEU A 26 3.22 0.03 19.76
C LEU A 26 2.17 0.72 18.88
N LEU A 27 1.75 0.06 17.80
CA LEU A 27 0.69 0.56 16.92
C LEU A 27 -0.65 0.68 17.63
N GLY A 28 -0.95 -0.19 18.59
CA GLY A 28 -2.18 -0.11 19.41
C GLY A 28 -2.14 0.95 20.52
N GLN A 29 -0.99 1.54 20.82
CA GLN A 29 -0.85 2.57 21.86
C GLN A 29 -0.97 4.00 21.34
N GLU A 30 -0.93 4.18 20.02
CA GLU A 30 -0.87 5.48 19.34
C GLU A 30 -1.87 5.52 18.20
N GLU A 31 -2.42 6.69 17.89
CA GLU A 31 -3.38 6.86 16.79
C GLU A 31 -2.65 6.97 15.43
N PHE A 32 -2.05 5.86 14.98
CA PHE A 32 -1.46 5.76 13.65
C PHE A 32 -2.49 5.30 12.61
N ILE A 33 -2.49 5.95 11.45
CA ILE A 33 -3.04 5.35 10.22
C ILE A 33 -2.00 4.33 9.72
N VAL A 34 -2.34 3.05 9.76
CA VAL A 34 -1.44 1.96 9.37
C VAL A 34 -1.84 1.42 8.00
N VAL A 35 -1.02 1.67 6.98
CA VAL A 35 -1.22 1.11 5.64
C VAL A 35 -0.32 -0.10 5.47
N LEU A 36 -0.90 -1.26 5.19
CA LEU A 36 -0.16 -2.50 4.97
C LEU A 36 0.05 -2.76 3.49
N GLN A 37 1.30 -2.99 3.10
CA GLN A 37 1.65 -3.49 1.77
C GLN A 37 1.41 -5.00 1.79
N ARG A 38 0.39 -5.46 1.05
CA ARG A 38 0.00 -6.87 0.97
C ARG A 38 -0.03 -7.36 -0.48
N PRO A 39 0.44 -8.58 -0.75
CA PRO A 39 1.31 -9.39 0.14
C PRO A 39 2.70 -8.77 0.38
N ASP A 40 3.15 -7.88 -0.51
CA ASP A 40 4.44 -7.19 -0.49
C ASP A 40 4.32 -5.84 -1.25
N HIS A 41 5.44 -5.15 -1.46
CA HIS A 41 5.47 -3.89 -2.20
C HIS A 41 4.93 -4.03 -3.63
N GLU A 42 5.38 -5.04 -4.38
CA GLU A 42 4.92 -5.28 -5.75
C GLU A 42 3.43 -5.61 -5.82
N GLY A 43 2.90 -6.33 -4.84
CA GLY A 43 1.47 -6.62 -4.73
C GLY A 43 0.64 -5.36 -4.51
N LEU A 44 1.16 -4.43 -3.71
CA LEU A 44 0.55 -3.11 -3.58
C LEU A 44 0.58 -2.33 -4.91
N LEU A 45 1.72 -2.31 -5.62
CA LEU A 45 1.82 -1.62 -6.91
C LEU A 45 0.87 -2.21 -7.96
N LEU A 46 0.72 -3.53 -8.01
CA LEU A 46 -0.20 -4.24 -8.91
C LEU A 46 -1.62 -3.70 -8.80
N ARG A 47 -2.10 -3.44 -7.58
CA ARG A 47 -3.47 -2.95 -7.35
C ARG A 47 -3.75 -1.59 -7.99
N HIS A 48 -2.71 -0.79 -8.25
CA HIS A 48 -2.84 0.53 -8.85
C HIS A 48 -3.18 0.50 -10.35
N PHE A 49 -3.12 -0.66 -10.99
CA PHE A 49 -3.55 -0.85 -12.37
C PHE A 49 -5.06 -1.07 -12.44
N ALA A 50 -5.71 -0.45 -13.42
CA ALA A 50 -7.16 -0.55 -13.59
C ALA A 50 -7.60 -2.01 -13.82
N GLY A 51 -8.60 -2.45 -13.07
CA GLY A 51 -9.10 -3.83 -13.09
C GLY A 51 -8.32 -4.81 -12.20
N HIS A 52 -7.29 -4.34 -11.50
CA HIS A 52 -6.45 -5.14 -10.60
C HIS A 52 -6.56 -4.70 -9.12
N GLU A 53 -7.51 -3.84 -8.78
CA GLU A 53 -7.63 -3.21 -7.46
C GLU A 53 -7.77 -4.25 -6.33
N HIS A 54 -8.37 -5.38 -6.64
CA HIS A 54 -8.62 -6.51 -5.73
C HIS A 54 -7.56 -7.62 -5.81
N ASP A 55 -6.50 -7.48 -6.62
CA ASP A 55 -5.50 -8.53 -6.75
C ASP A 55 -4.76 -8.77 -5.44
N ASP A 56 -4.81 -10.01 -4.94
CA ASP A 56 -4.09 -10.47 -3.75
C ASP A 56 -3.30 -11.73 -4.11
N PRO A 57 -2.20 -11.59 -4.88
CA PRO A 57 -1.41 -12.74 -5.30
C PRO A 57 -0.81 -13.43 -4.07
N PRO A 58 -0.56 -14.75 -4.12
CA PRO A 58 0.21 -15.42 -3.08
C PRO A 58 1.62 -14.80 -2.96
N SER A 59 2.18 -14.86 -1.75
CA SER A 59 3.54 -14.37 -1.48
C SER A 59 4.54 -14.97 -2.48
N GLY A 60 5.42 -14.13 -3.04
CA GLY A 60 6.39 -14.51 -4.06
C GLY A 60 5.88 -14.46 -5.51
N HIS A 61 4.57 -14.27 -5.75
CA HIS A 61 4.01 -14.18 -7.11
C HIS A 61 3.77 -12.75 -7.60
N SER A 62 3.76 -11.76 -6.71
CA SER A 62 3.46 -10.35 -7.04
C SER A 62 4.34 -9.80 -8.16
N MET A 63 5.66 -10.03 -8.08
CA MET A 63 6.62 -9.54 -9.07
C MET A 63 6.30 -10.01 -10.50
N ASN A 64 5.98 -11.30 -10.66
CA ASN A 64 5.69 -11.85 -11.98
C ASN A 64 4.37 -11.30 -12.54
N ARG A 65 3.35 -11.12 -11.70
CA ARG A 65 2.09 -10.50 -12.12
C ARG A 65 2.27 -9.03 -12.48
N LEU A 66 2.99 -8.28 -11.66
CA LEU A 66 3.29 -6.87 -11.94
C LEU A 66 4.05 -6.73 -13.27
N LYS A 67 5.08 -7.56 -13.51
CA LYS A 67 5.83 -7.54 -14.76
C LYS A 67 5.03 -7.94 -16.00
N ALA A 68 3.93 -8.69 -15.84
CA ALA A 68 3.03 -8.98 -16.96
C ALA A 68 2.26 -7.73 -17.42
N LEU A 69 1.99 -6.79 -16.51
CA LEU A 69 1.32 -5.51 -16.79
C LEU A 69 2.29 -4.36 -17.05
N TRP A 70 3.47 -4.44 -16.44
CA TRP A 70 4.51 -3.42 -16.50
C TRP A 70 5.89 -4.07 -16.71
N PRO A 71 6.21 -4.47 -17.96
CA PRO A 71 7.44 -5.20 -18.28
C PRO A 71 8.73 -4.50 -17.88
N GLU A 72 8.73 -3.16 -17.89
CA GLU A 72 9.88 -2.31 -17.57
C GLU A 72 10.11 -2.18 -16.06
N TYR A 73 9.19 -2.64 -15.21
CA TYR A 73 9.33 -2.53 -13.76
C TYR A 73 10.59 -3.26 -13.24
N HIS A 74 11.33 -2.56 -12.38
CA HIS A 74 12.41 -3.12 -11.59
C HIS A 74 12.40 -2.54 -10.18
N LYS A 75 13.00 -3.27 -9.24
CA LYS A 75 13.12 -2.80 -7.86
C LYS A 75 13.93 -1.51 -7.78
N ASN A 76 13.63 -0.70 -6.78
CA ASN A 76 14.31 0.57 -6.49
C ASN A 76 14.13 1.65 -7.58
N MET A 77 13.04 1.60 -8.34
CA MET A 77 12.61 2.73 -9.16
C MET A 77 12.42 3.99 -8.30
N SER A 78 12.81 5.15 -8.84
CA SER A 78 12.61 6.40 -8.15
C SER A 78 11.13 6.78 -8.14
N ALA A 79 10.74 7.71 -7.26
CA ALA A 79 9.38 8.27 -7.29
C ALA A 79 9.06 8.93 -8.65
N ALA A 80 10.06 9.46 -9.36
CA ALA A 80 9.88 10.02 -10.69
C ALA A 80 9.57 8.93 -11.73
N ASP A 81 10.24 7.78 -11.64
CA ASP A 81 9.99 6.62 -12.53
C ASP A 81 8.61 6.02 -12.24
N LEU A 82 8.26 5.84 -10.96
CA LEU A 82 6.96 5.31 -10.58
C LEU A 82 5.80 6.16 -11.10
N ARG A 83 5.95 7.49 -11.08
CA ARG A 83 4.95 8.43 -11.59
C ARG A 83 4.73 8.37 -13.09
N GLN A 84 5.62 7.76 -13.87
CA GLN A 84 5.42 7.57 -15.31
C GLN A 84 4.30 6.58 -15.59
N GLN A 85 4.11 5.60 -14.69
CA GLN A 85 3.09 4.55 -14.84
C GLN A 85 1.93 4.70 -13.87
N LEU A 86 2.18 5.19 -12.65
CA LEU A 86 1.20 5.28 -11.58
C LEU A 86 0.84 6.74 -11.31
N SER A 87 -0.38 7.13 -11.70
CA SER A 87 -0.89 8.49 -11.50
C SER A 87 -1.58 8.64 -10.14
N LEU A 88 -1.96 9.87 -9.78
CA LEU A 88 -2.82 10.11 -8.62
C LEU A 88 -4.15 9.36 -8.74
N GLU A 89 -4.71 9.28 -9.95
CA GLU A 89 -5.95 8.52 -10.20
C GLU A 89 -5.76 7.03 -9.89
N SER A 90 -4.61 6.45 -10.26
CA SER A 90 -4.26 5.07 -9.90
C SER A 90 -4.27 4.84 -8.39
N VAL A 91 -3.75 5.80 -7.61
CA VAL A 91 -3.73 5.73 -6.13
C VAL A 91 -5.14 5.89 -5.54
N ILE A 92 -5.93 6.83 -6.05
CA ILE A 92 -7.32 7.04 -5.63
C ILE A 92 -8.17 5.80 -5.91
N ARG A 93 -7.96 5.14 -7.06
CA ARG A 93 -8.67 3.91 -7.44
C ARG A 93 -8.49 2.80 -6.41
N VAL A 94 -7.26 2.56 -5.96
CA VAL A 94 -6.99 1.55 -4.91
C VAL A 94 -7.62 1.94 -3.58
N ALA A 95 -7.67 3.23 -3.27
CA ALA A 95 -8.28 3.70 -2.05
C ALA A 95 -9.80 3.41 -1.96
N GLU A 96 -10.49 3.13 -3.07
CA GLU A 96 -11.89 2.69 -3.02
C GLU A 96 -12.04 1.29 -2.39
N VAL A 97 -11.00 0.46 -2.44
CA VAL A 97 -11.04 -0.93 -1.92
C VAL A 97 -10.07 -1.15 -0.76
N ALA A 98 -9.17 -0.20 -0.49
CA ALA A 98 -8.22 -0.22 0.62
C ALA A 98 -8.52 0.90 1.63
N ALA A 99 -9.26 0.56 2.68
CA ALA A 99 -9.77 1.53 3.66
C ALA A 99 -8.65 2.33 4.35
N GLU A 100 -7.54 1.69 4.70
CA GLU A 100 -6.42 2.34 5.37
C GLU A 100 -5.70 3.33 4.46
N LEU A 101 -5.56 2.98 3.16
CA LEU A 101 -5.03 3.92 2.16
C LEU A 101 -5.98 5.11 1.99
N ARG A 102 -7.29 4.88 1.96
CA ARG A 102 -8.29 5.96 1.91
C ARG A 102 -8.18 6.91 3.11
N LEU A 103 -8.04 6.36 4.31
CA LEU A 103 -7.83 7.16 5.53
C LEU A 103 -6.58 8.02 5.42
N LEU A 104 -5.47 7.46 4.92
CA LEU A 104 -4.24 8.21 4.67
C LEU A 104 -4.47 9.35 3.67
N LEU A 105 -5.06 9.06 2.52
CA LEU A 105 -5.30 10.07 1.47
C LEU A 105 -6.21 11.20 1.95
N LYS A 106 -7.22 10.90 2.78
CA LYS A 106 -8.05 11.91 3.44
C LYS A 106 -7.24 12.77 4.40
N ALA A 107 -6.41 12.14 5.24
CA ALA A 107 -5.60 12.84 6.22
C ALA A 107 -4.59 13.81 5.59
N ILE A 108 -4.10 13.52 4.37
CA ILE A 108 -3.20 14.39 3.60
C ILE A 108 -3.92 15.28 2.58
N GLY A 109 -5.27 15.27 2.55
CA GLY A 109 -6.07 16.18 1.72
C GLY A 109 -6.15 15.83 0.23
N LEU A 110 -5.83 14.59 -0.16
CA LEU A 110 -5.90 14.12 -1.56
C LEU A 110 -7.27 13.53 -1.93
N VAL A 111 -8.04 13.07 -0.94
CA VAL A 111 -9.42 12.60 -1.11
C VAL A 111 -10.31 13.33 -0.10
N ARG A 112 -11.55 13.65 -0.49
CA ARG A 112 -12.55 14.26 0.39
C ARG A 112 -13.66 13.25 0.69
N ASP A 113 -14.38 13.48 1.78
CA ASP A 113 -15.69 12.85 1.94
C ASP A 113 -16.63 13.43 0.88
N GLU A 114 -17.28 12.56 0.12
CA GLU A 114 -18.44 12.98 -0.66
C GLU A 114 -19.52 13.43 0.34
N THR A 115 -20.07 14.63 0.12
CA THR A 115 -21.03 15.27 1.03
C THR A 115 -22.42 14.70 0.81
#